data_AF-A0A7G8DNE3-F1
#
_entry.id   AF-A0A7G8DNE3-F1
#
_cell.length_a   1.000
_cell.length_b   1.000
_cell.length_c   1.000
_cell.angle_alpha   90.00
_cell.angle_beta   90.00
_cell.angle_gamma   90.00
#
_symmetry.space_group_name_H-M   'P 1'
#
loop_
_entity.id
_entity.type
_entity.pdbx_description
1 polymer ?
#
loop_
_entity_poly.entity_id
_entity_poly.type
_entity_poly.pdbx_seq_one_letter_code
_entity_poly.pdbx_strand_id
1 'polypeptide(L)' 'MESEIRALLESADIGALEGLLVDAADWGVNVRMTLNGQFVEVDLIKNWDGFEMILLDDQKRDSIQIDELVDMVQILRGYC' A
#
# COMPACT_ATOMS: atom_id res chain seq x y z
N MET A 1 -6.92 -10.16 5.08
CA MET A 1 -6.57 -8.82 4.57
C MET A 1 -5.19 -8.36 5.05
N GLU A 2 -4.93 -8.13 6.35
CA GLU A 2 -3.57 -7.75 6.81
C GLU A 2 -2.50 -8.78 6.39
N SER A 3 -2.73 -10.06 6.70
CA SER A 3 -1.84 -11.16 6.34
C SER A 3 -1.65 -11.33 4.83
N GLU A 4 -2.70 -11.07 4.05
CA GLU A 4 -2.66 -11.12 2.58
C GLU A 4 -1.82 -9.98 2.01
N ILE A 5 -2.00 -8.75 2.49
CA ILE A 5 -1.21 -7.58 2.11
C ILE A 5 0.25 -7.78 2.50
N ARG A 6 0.50 -8.29 3.71
CA ARG A 6 1.86 -8.59 4.18
C ARG A 6 2.55 -9.62 3.27
N ALA A 7 1.90 -10.76 3.03
CA ALA A 7 2.45 -11.80 2.16
C ALA A 7 2.67 -11.31 0.72
N LEU A 8 1.76 -10.47 0.21
CA LEU A 8 1.90 -9.86 -1.10
C LEU A 8 3.14 -8.96 -1.17
N LEU A 9 3.30 -8.01 -0.25
CA LEU A 9 4.40 -7.05 -0.26
C LEU A 9 5.76 -7.71 0.02
N GLU A 10 5.81 -8.72 0.89
CA GLU A 10 7.05 -9.46 1.18
C GLU A 10 7.52 -10.33 0.01
N SER A 11 6.59 -10.79 -0.84
CA SER A 11 6.90 -11.60 -2.02
C SER A 11 7.05 -10.79 -3.31
N ALA A 12 6.67 -9.52 -3.27
CA ALA A 12 6.61 -8.65 -4.43
C ALA A 12 7.99 -8.08 -4.79
N ASP A 13 8.31 -8.11 -6.08
CA ASP A 13 9.46 -7.39 -6.62
C ASP A 13 9.08 -5.91 -6.85
N ILE A 14 9.15 -5.11 -5.77
CA ILE A 14 8.82 -3.68 -5.73
C ILE A 14 10.01 -2.79 -5.35
N GLY A 15 11.20 -3.38 -5.18
CA GLY A 15 12.40 -2.71 -4.67
C GLY A 15 12.86 -3.26 -3.32
N ALA A 16 13.77 -2.53 -2.66
CA ALA A 16 14.29 -2.87 -1.35
C ALA A 16 13.26 -2.49 -0.26
N LEU A 17 12.54 -3.49 0.25
CA LEU A 17 11.61 -3.33 1.38
C LEU A 17 12.37 -3.51 2.70
N GLU A 18 12.70 -2.40 3.36
CA GLU A 18 13.53 -2.36 4.57
C GLU A 18 12.70 -2.40 5.86
N GLY A 19 11.43 -2.01 5.77
CA GLY A 19 10.47 -2.04 6.89
C GLY A 19 9.05 -2.15 6.37
N LEU A 20 8.21 -2.91 7.08
CA LEU A 20 6.81 -3.10 6.75
C LEU A 20 5.96 -3.21 8.02
N LEU A 21 5.01 -2.28 8.16
CA LEU A 21 3.92 -2.31 9.11
C LEU A 21 2.61 -2.35 8.34
N VAL A 22 1.76 -3.32 8.67
CA VAL A 22 0.41 -3.43 8.13
C VAL A 22 -0.50 -3.47 9.34
N ASP A 23 -1.41 -2.51 9.45
CA ASP A 23 -2.29 -2.33 10.61
C ASP A 23 -3.74 -2.18 10.18
N ALA A 24 -4.65 -2.82 10.91
CA ALA A 24 -6.08 -2.72 10.65
C ALA A 24 -6.64 -1.51 11.39
N ALA A 25 -7.31 -0.62 10.65
CA ALA A 25 -7.96 0.57 11.17
C ALA A 25 -9.48 0.48 11.02
N ASP A 26 -10.21 1.36 11.69
CA ASP A 26 -11.69 1.40 11.64
C ASP A 26 -12.24 1.66 10.22
N TRP A 27 -11.43 2.26 9.34
CA TRP A 27 -11.79 2.60 7.96
C TRP A 27 -11.14 1.72 6.90
N GLY A 28 -10.22 0.82 7.24
CA GLY A 28 -9.45 0.06 6.24
C GLY A 28 -8.18 -0.58 6.80
N VAL A 29 -7.15 -0.66 5.96
CA VAL A 29 -5.81 -1.13 6.35
C VAL A 29 -4.81 -0.03 6.06
N ASN A 30 -4.06 0.39 7.08
CA ASN A 30 -2.94 1.30 6.93
C ASN A 30 -1.66 0.47 6.72
N VAL A 31 -0.92 0.80 5.66
CA VAL A 31 0.35 0.18 5.31
C VAL A 31 1.42 1.25 5.37
N ARG A 32 2.42 1.05 6.23
CA ARG A 32 3.61 1.90 6.31
C ARG A 32 4.82 1.07 5.97
N MET A 33 5.64 1.56 5.05
CA MET A 33 6.83 0.86 4.62
C MET A 33 8.01 1.79 4.39
N THR A 34 9.20 1.23 4.45
CA THR A 34 10.41 1.87 3.93
C THR A 34 10.81 1.15 2.66
N LEU A 35 10.61 1.81 1.52
CA LEU A 35 10.88 1.28 0.19
C LEU A 35 12.02 2.07 -0.45
N ASN A 36 13.13 1.41 -0.78
CA ASN A 36 14.34 2.04 -1.34
C ASN A 36 14.84 3.24 -0.53
N GLY A 37 14.80 3.17 0.81
CA GLY A 37 15.18 4.26 1.70
C GLY A 37 14.17 5.39 1.83
N GLN A 38 12.99 5.30 1.18
CA GLN A 38 11.91 6.28 1.29
C GLN A 38 10.76 5.75 2.15
N PHE A 39 10.19 6.61 2.98
CA PHE A 39 8.98 6.28 3.73
C PHE A 39 7.76 6.41 2.81
N VAL A 40 6.94 5.36 2.78
CA VAL A 40 5.68 5.32 2.02
C VAL A 40 4.58 4.89 2.97
N GLU A 41 3.51 5.68 3.03
CA GLU A 41 2.30 5.35 3.79
C GLU A 41 1.09 5.30 2.86
N VAL A 42 0.28 4.26 3.02
CA VAL A 42 -0.86 3.95 2.17
C VAL A 42 -2.04 3.54 3.04
N ASP A 43 -3.18 4.18 2.86
CA ASP A 43 -4.45 3.66 3.35
C ASP A 43 -5.14 2.86 2.24
N LEU A 44 -5.54 1.63 2.55
CA LEU A 44 -6.34 0.77 1.68
C LEU A 44 -7.75 0.64 2.25
N ILE A 45 -8.73 1.15 1.51
CA ILE A 45 -10.14 1.13 1.89
C ILE A 45 -10.89 0.24 0.89
N LYS A 46 -11.48 -0.85 1.37
CA LYS A 46 -12.29 -1.73 0.51
C LYS A 46 -13.61 -1.04 0.15
N ASN A 47 -13.95 -1.02 -1.14
CA ASN A 47 -15.21 -0.47 -1.64
C ASN A 47 -15.91 -1.48 -2.59
N TRP A 48 -16.95 -1.03 -3.29
CA TRP A 48 -17.76 -1.89 -4.18
C TRP A 48 -17.03 -2.25 -5.49
N ASP A 49 -15.98 -1.51 -5.84
CA ASP A 49 -15.15 -1.65 -7.05
C ASP A 49 -13.76 -2.24 -6.75
N GLY A 50 -13.57 -2.87 -5.58
CA GLY A 50 -12.26 -3.36 -5.14
C GLY A 50 -11.74 -2.54 -3.96
N PHE A 51 -10.70 -1.75 -4.19
CA PHE A 51 -10.05 -0.96 -3.15
C PHE A 51 -9.74 0.47 -3.62
N GLU A 52 -9.92 1.43 -2.74
CA GLU A 52 -9.34 2.75 -2.85
C GLU A 52 -8.00 2.76 -2.11
N MET A 53 -6.93 3.02 -2.84
CA MET A 53 -5.56 3.18 -2.33
C MET A 53 -5.27 4.67 -2.20
N ILE A 54 -5.00 5.15 -0.99
CA ILE A 54 -4.69 6.56 -0.72
C ILE A 54 -3.24 6.65 -0.30
N LEU A 55 -2.41 7.29 -1.12
CA LEU A 55 -1.03 7.57 -0.78
C LEU A 55 -0.97 8.81 0.11
N LEU A 56 -0.36 8.65 1.28
CA LEU A 56 -0.20 9.71 2.27
C LEU A 56 1.22 10.29 2.16
N ASP A 57 1.29 11.52 1.67
CA ASP A 57 2.49 12.38 1.72
C ASP A 57 2.13 13.67 2.48
N ASP A 58 3.14 14.36 3.01
CA ASP A 58 3.03 15.56 3.85
C ASP A 58 2.23 16.70 3.18
N GLN A 59 2.06 16.66 1.85
CA GLN A 59 1.38 17.70 1.08
C GLN A 59 0.26 17.20 0.16
N LYS A 60 0.09 15.88 -0.01
CA LYS A 60 -0.88 15.33 -0.98
C LYS A 60 -1.52 14.04 -0.48
N ARG A 61 -2.80 13.91 -0.84
CA ARG A 61 -3.57 12.68 -0.72
C ARG A 61 -4.06 12.33 -2.11
N ASP A 62 -3.25 11.57 -2.83
CA ASP A 62 -3.63 11.05 -4.14
C ASP A 62 -4.34 9.72 -3.91
N SER A 63 -5.62 9.64 -4.30
CA SER A 63 -6.37 8.40 -4.26
C SER A 63 -6.38 7.73 -5.63
N ILE A 64 -6.21 6.40 -5.61
CA ILE A 64 -6.13 5.55 -6.80
C ILE A 64 -7.09 4.39 -6.57
N GLN A 65 -8.07 4.22 -7.45
CA GLN A 65 -8.91 3.03 -7.45
C GLN A 65 -8.11 1.86 -8.02
N ILE A 66 -8.10 0.73 -7.31
CA ILE A 66 -7.52 -0.53 -7.76
C ILE A 66 -8.56 -1.65 -7.65
N ASP A 67 -8.53 -2.59 -8.58
CA ASP A 67 -9.51 -3.68 -8.64
C ASP A 67 -9.12 -4.79 -7.66
N GLU A 68 -7.83 -5.14 -7.63
CA GLU A 68 -7.28 -6.19 -6.77
C GLU A 68 -6.07 -5.71 -5.97
N LEU A 69 -5.79 -6.37 -4.83
CA LEU A 69 -4.63 -6.03 -4.00
C LEU A 69 -3.30 -6.10 -4.77
N VAL A 70 -3.19 -6.96 -5.79
CA VAL A 70 -1.98 -7.09 -6.60
C VAL A 70 -1.69 -5.84 -7.43
N ASP A 71 -2.70 -5.02 -7.76
CA ASP A 71 -2.50 -3.79 -8.53
C ASP A 71 -1.72 -2.73 -7.74
N MET A 72 -1.82 -2.75 -6.41
CA MET A 72 -0.98 -1.93 -5.52
C MET A 72 0.52 -2.15 -5.78
N VAL A 73 0.95 -3.38 -6.09
CA VAL A 73 2.36 -3.67 -6.41
C VAL A 73 2.79 -2.87 -7.64
N GLN A 74 1.93 -2.77 -8.65
CA GLN A 74 2.24 -2.02 -9.87
C GLN A 74 2.38 -0.52 -9.58
N ILE A 75 1.53 0.02 -8.71
CA ILE A 75 1.60 1.42 -8.28
C ILE A 75 2.89 1.67 -7.50
N LEU A 76 3.21 0.82 -6.52
CA LEU A 76 4.40 0.99 -5.66
C LEU A 76 5.72 0.88 -6.43
N ARG A 77 5.77 0.10 -7.53
CA ARG A 77 6.93 0.10 -8.45
C ARG A 77 7.21 1.48 -9.07
N GLY A 78 6.18 2.31 -9.22
CA GLY A 78 6.32 3.67 -9.75
C GLY A 78 6.94 4.66 -8.76
N TYR A 79 7.09 4.29 -7.48
CA TYR A 79 7.69 5.11 -6.43
C TYR A 79 9.20 4.87 -6.26
N CYS A 80 9.86 4.33 -7.29
CA CYS A 80 11.31 4.07 -7.35
C CYS A 80 12.04 5.08 -8.25
#